data_AF-A0A957YT08-F1
#
_entry.id   AF-A0A957YT08-F1
#
_cell.length_a   1.000
_cell.length_b   1.000
_cell.length_c   1.000
_cell.angle_alpha   90.00
_cell.angle_beta   90.00
_cell.angle_gamma   90.00
#
_symmetry.space_group_name_H-M   'P 1'
#
loop_
_entity.id
_entity.type
_entity.pdbx_description
1 polymer ?
#
loop_
_entity_poly.entity_id
_entity_poly.type
_entity_poly.pdbx_seq_one_letter_code
_entity_poly.pdbx_strand_id
1 'polypeptide(L)'
;IEGAAYSLQVHPDPALDGYLDNLIERIAAAQEADGYLYTARTIAERNGTPEKLHDDREGRTRWSQLRVNHELYNVGHLYEAAVAHYLATGKRALLNVALKNADLIDRVFGPEKKRDVPGHQEIEMGLVKLYGVTGEERYLRLAKFFLDERGHHEHRPAQINFDNPGYMQDHRPVTEQDEAVGHAVRALYMYSGMADVAALTGEQSYIDAIDRIWENVVGKKLYITGGLGARHHGEAFGDNYELPNATAYNETCAAIANVFWNQRMFQLHGDGKYIDVLERSLYNGFLAGVDFSGDKFFYVNPLEFDGEYRFNRDNSRERLGWFNCSCCPTNVVRVFPSLSGYIYAQTDAALYVNLFIASQTTVTVQETAVQVTQQTNYPWDGKIR
;
A
#
# COMPACT_ATOMS: atom_id res chain seq x y z
N ILE A 1 -9.06 4.84 -9.66
CA ILE A 1 -9.63 3.60 -10.22
C ILE A 1 -9.93 2.61 -9.12
N GLU A 2 -8.94 2.19 -8.32
CA GLU A 2 -9.15 1.22 -7.23
C GLU A 2 -10.30 1.61 -6.28
N GLY A 3 -10.32 2.83 -5.75
CA GLY A 3 -11.42 3.26 -4.88
C GLY A 3 -12.79 3.31 -5.56
N ALA A 4 -12.85 3.66 -6.85
CA ALA A 4 -14.08 3.61 -7.63
C ALA A 4 -14.54 2.16 -7.85
N ALA A 5 -13.61 1.22 -8.08
CA ALA A 5 -13.93 -0.20 -8.19
C ALA A 5 -14.50 -0.75 -6.88
N TYR A 6 -13.90 -0.42 -5.73
CA TYR A 6 -14.47 -0.79 -4.43
C TYR A 6 -15.84 -0.13 -4.20
N SER A 7 -16.03 1.11 -4.62
CA SER A 7 -17.33 1.76 -4.53
C SER A 7 -18.40 1.02 -5.34
N LEU A 8 -18.06 0.53 -6.54
CA LEU A 8 -18.97 -0.25 -7.38
C LEU A 8 -19.34 -1.61 -6.77
N GLN A 9 -18.47 -2.20 -5.93
CA GLN A 9 -18.79 -3.45 -5.21
C GLN A 9 -19.90 -3.25 -4.19
N VAL A 10 -19.90 -2.13 -3.49
CA VAL A 10 -20.87 -1.84 -2.42
C VAL A 10 -22.07 -1.03 -2.90
N HIS A 11 -21.91 -0.28 -3.99
CA HIS A 11 -22.93 0.58 -4.57
C HIS A 11 -22.80 0.63 -6.10
N PRO A 12 -23.55 -0.22 -6.83
CA PRO A 12 -23.54 -0.21 -8.29
C PRO A 12 -23.95 1.15 -8.86
N ASP A 13 -23.08 1.73 -9.69
CA ASP A 13 -23.30 3.02 -10.35
C ASP A 13 -22.90 2.90 -11.84
N PRO A 14 -23.88 2.79 -12.77
CA PRO A 14 -23.60 2.66 -14.20
C PRO A 14 -22.85 3.86 -14.80
N ALA A 15 -22.99 5.07 -14.24
CA ALA A 15 -22.31 6.26 -14.75
C ALA A 15 -20.82 6.23 -14.36
N LEU A 16 -20.52 5.84 -13.11
CA LEU A 16 -19.15 5.65 -12.65
C LEU A 16 -18.46 4.48 -13.37
N ASP A 17 -19.18 3.39 -13.59
CA ASP A 17 -18.67 2.23 -14.34
C ASP A 17 -18.32 2.61 -15.80
N GLY A 18 -19.20 3.35 -16.49
CA GLY A 18 -18.91 3.87 -17.83
C GLY A 18 -17.76 4.89 -17.86
N TYR A 19 -17.60 5.69 -16.82
CA TYR A 19 -16.45 6.59 -16.68
C TYR A 19 -15.13 5.81 -16.53
N LEU A 20 -15.13 4.74 -15.72
CA LEU A 20 -13.98 3.85 -15.58
C LEU A 20 -13.62 3.17 -16.90
N ASP A 21 -14.62 2.66 -17.64
CA ASP A 21 -14.39 2.05 -18.95
C ASP A 21 -13.64 3.02 -19.90
N ASN A 22 -14.06 4.29 -19.97
CA ASN A 22 -13.38 5.28 -20.82
C ASN A 22 -11.95 5.57 -20.34
N LEU A 23 -11.73 5.64 -19.03
CA LEU A 23 -10.39 5.85 -18.48
C LEU A 23 -9.47 4.65 -18.75
N ILE A 24 -9.98 3.43 -18.59
CA ILE A 24 -9.26 2.18 -18.85
C ILE A 24 -8.89 2.07 -20.32
N GLU A 25 -9.78 2.45 -21.24
CA GLU A 25 -9.48 2.50 -22.67
C GLU A 25 -8.29 3.42 -22.97
N ARG A 26 -8.23 4.60 -22.35
CA ARG A 26 -7.11 5.54 -22.50
C ARG A 26 -5.81 4.97 -21.94
N ILE A 27 -5.86 4.30 -20.79
CA ILE A 27 -4.70 3.63 -20.20
C ILE A 27 -4.19 2.53 -21.13
N ALA A 28 -5.09 1.70 -21.66
CA ALA A 28 -4.76 0.64 -22.60
C ALA A 28 -4.13 1.19 -23.89
N ALA A 29 -4.65 2.30 -24.41
CA ALA A 29 -4.09 2.98 -25.59
C ALA A 29 -2.73 3.66 -25.32
N ALA A 30 -2.47 4.06 -24.08
CA ALA A 30 -1.18 4.62 -23.67
C ALA A 30 -0.10 3.54 -23.48
N GLN A 31 -0.49 2.31 -23.14
CA GLN A 31 0.43 1.19 -22.95
C GLN A 31 1.18 0.88 -24.25
N GLU A 32 2.48 0.68 -24.13
CA GLU A 32 3.33 0.36 -25.26
C GLU A 32 3.16 -1.10 -25.72
N ALA A 33 3.68 -1.39 -26.91
CA ALA A 33 3.50 -2.68 -27.58
C ALA A 33 4.02 -3.86 -26.75
N ASP A 34 5.09 -3.68 -25.98
CA ASP A 34 5.71 -4.68 -25.11
C ASP A 34 5.08 -4.76 -23.71
N GLY A 35 4.15 -3.87 -23.37
CA GLY A 35 3.50 -3.78 -22.06
C GLY A 35 3.98 -2.64 -21.18
N TYR A 36 5.01 -1.89 -21.59
CA TYR A 36 5.55 -0.78 -20.81
C TYR A 36 4.52 0.36 -20.66
N LEU A 37 4.45 0.95 -19.47
CA LEU A 37 3.53 2.04 -19.18
C LEU A 37 4.13 3.00 -18.16
N TYR A 38 4.73 4.09 -18.65
CA TYR A 38 5.23 5.18 -17.81
C TYR A 38 5.16 6.49 -18.59
N THR A 39 4.22 7.34 -18.18
CA THR A 39 3.78 8.49 -18.99
C THR A 39 4.90 9.49 -19.26
N ALA A 40 5.72 9.85 -18.26
CA ALA A 40 6.77 10.85 -18.42
C ALA A 40 7.73 10.50 -19.57
N ARG A 41 8.18 9.22 -19.62
CA ARG A 41 9.05 8.72 -20.70
C ARG A 41 8.32 8.62 -22.02
N THR A 42 7.19 7.92 -22.07
CA THR A 42 6.46 7.68 -23.32
C THR A 42 6.03 9.00 -23.97
N ILE A 43 5.65 10.01 -23.18
CA ILE A 43 5.33 11.36 -23.68
C ILE A 43 6.58 12.05 -24.24
N ALA A 44 7.69 12.06 -23.50
CA ALA A 44 8.91 12.72 -23.94
C ALA A 44 9.45 12.12 -25.25
N GLU A 45 9.43 10.80 -25.36
CA GLU A 45 9.88 10.07 -26.55
C GLU A 45 8.94 10.30 -27.75
N ARG A 46 7.62 10.18 -27.56
CA ARG A 46 6.64 10.42 -28.65
C ARG A 46 6.61 11.86 -29.14
N ASN A 47 6.87 12.82 -28.26
CA ASN A 47 6.92 14.24 -28.63
C ASN A 47 8.27 14.66 -29.23
N GLY A 48 9.24 13.74 -29.36
CA GLY A 48 10.58 14.08 -29.85
C GLY A 48 11.34 15.02 -28.91
N THR A 49 11.05 14.96 -27.61
CA THR A 49 11.67 15.79 -26.57
C THR A 49 12.39 14.96 -25.49
N PRO A 50 13.25 13.98 -25.84
CA PRO A 50 13.94 13.13 -24.85
C PRO A 50 14.86 13.91 -23.90
N GLU A 51 15.27 15.13 -24.28
CA GLU A 51 16.04 16.06 -23.45
C GLU A 51 15.28 16.53 -22.20
N LYS A 52 13.95 16.42 -22.17
CA LYS A 52 13.12 16.70 -21.00
C LYS A 52 13.19 15.60 -19.92
N LEU A 53 13.76 14.44 -20.24
CA LEU A 53 14.02 13.41 -19.25
C LEU A 53 15.29 13.77 -18.49
N HIS A 54 15.19 13.82 -17.17
CA HIS A 54 16.32 14.11 -16.30
C HIS A 54 16.93 12.80 -15.81
N ASP A 55 18.26 12.71 -15.87
CA ASP A 55 19.00 11.52 -15.47
C ASP A 55 18.79 11.18 -13.99
N ASP A 56 18.70 12.21 -13.16
CA ASP A 56 18.51 12.09 -11.71
C ASP A 56 17.05 11.84 -11.30
N ARG A 57 16.07 12.01 -12.20
CA ARG A 57 14.63 11.82 -11.92
C ARG A 57 14.02 10.67 -12.70
N GLU A 58 13.84 10.80 -14.02
CA GLU A 58 13.23 9.75 -14.86
C GLU A 58 14.24 8.68 -15.30
N GLY A 59 15.52 9.05 -15.36
CA GLY A 59 16.61 8.24 -15.94
C GLY A 59 16.67 8.35 -17.47
N ARG A 60 17.84 8.10 -18.07
CA ARG A 60 18.00 8.18 -19.53
C ARG A 60 17.37 7.01 -20.28
N THR A 61 17.35 5.82 -19.68
CA THR A 61 16.71 4.62 -20.24
C THR A 61 15.67 4.05 -19.28
N ARG A 62 14.79 3.17 -19.77
CA ARG A 62 13.84 2.45 -18.89
C ARG A 62 14.59 1.75 -17.77
N TRP A 63 14.04 1.80 -16.55
CA TRP A 63 14.59 1.10 -15.40
C TRP A 63 16.00 1.55 -14.98
N SER A 64 16.47 2.71 -15.45
CA SER A 64 17.80 3.23 -15.10
C SER A 64 17.84 4.02 -13.81
N GLN A 65 16.69 4.53 -13.33
CA GLN A 65 16.61 5.38 -12.15
C GLN A 65 15.51 4.94 -11.17
N LEU A 66 15.45 3.62 -10.91
CA LEU A 66 14.45 3.00 -10.03
C LEU A 66 14.47 3.55 -8.60
N ARG A 67 15.58 4.18 -8.19
CA ARG A 67 15.74 4.88 -6.91
C ARG A 67 14.66 5.93 -6.65
N VAL A 68 14.23 6.68 -7.66
CA VAL A 68 13.35 7.84 -7.46
C VAL A 68 12.24 8.02 -8.49
N ASN A 69 12.29 7.31 -9.63
CA ASN A 69 11.35 7.55 -10.73
C ASN A 69 9.96 6.93 -10.55
N HIS A 70 9.82 6.01 -9.58
CA HIS A 70 8.58 5.30 -9.26
C HIS A 70 7.98 4.49 -10.43
N GLU A 71 8.78 4.04 -11.40
CA GLU A 71 8.29 3.20 -12.51
C GLU A 71 7.58 1.94 -11.99
N LEU A 72 8.23 1.20 -11.09
CA LEU A 72 7.68 -0.03 -10.51
C LEU A 72 6.57 0.23 -9.48
N TYR A 73 6.65 1.34 -8.74
CA TYR A 73 5.60 1.78 -7.80
C TYR A 73 4.28 2.06 -8.54
N ASN A 74 4.35 2.80 -9.65
CA ASN A 74 3.16 3.15 -10.42
C ASN A 74 2.46 1.91 -10.99
N VAL A 75 3.23 0.90 -11.44
CA VAL A 75 2.62 -0.33 -11.96
C VAL A 75 2.14 -1.26 -10.85
N GLY A 76 2.74 -1.25 -9.65
CA GLY A 76 2.19 -1.93 -8.49
C GLY A 76 0.78 -1.44 -8.16
N HIS A 77 0.58 -0.11 -8.10
CA HIS A 77 -0.77 0.46 -7.92
C HIS A 77 -1.72 0.18 -9.10
N LEU A 78 -1.21 0.12 -10.33
CA LEU A 78 -2.00 -0.34 -11.48
C LEU A 78 -2.50 -1.77 -11.26
N TYR A 79 -1.66 -2.66 -10.73
CA TYR A 79 -2.01 -4.05 -10.47
C TYR A 79 -3.09 -4.15 -9.38
N GLU A 80 -2.94 -3.40 -8.29
CA GLU A 80 -3.98 -3.33 -7.24
C GLU A 80 -5.32 -2.86 -7.81
N ALA A 81 -5.31 -1.76 -8.58
CA ALA A 81 -6.50 -1.21 -9.20
C ALA A 81 -7.15 -2.16 -10.22
N ALA A 82 -6.34 -2.90 -10.99
CA ALA A 82 -6.79 -3.86 -11.98
C ALA A 82 -7.50 -5.05 -11.32
N VAL A 83 -6.93 -5.56 -10.22
CA VAL A 83 -7.51 -6.64 -9.43
C VAL A 83 -8.82 -6.19 -8.79
N ALA A 84 -8.84 -5.02 -8.14
CA ALA A 84 -10.07 -4.47 -7.56
C ALA A 84 -11.17 -4.29 -8.61
N HIS A 85 -10.84 -3.73 -9.77
CA HIS A 85 -11.79 -3.55 -10.87
C HIS A 85 -12.34 -4.88 -11.41
N TYR A 86 -11.47 -5.88 -11.58
CA TYR A 86 -11.88 -7.21 -12.02
C TYR A 86 -12.83 -7.87 -11.02
N LEU A 87 -12.51 -7.83 -9.72
CA LEU A 87 -13.38 -8.37 -8.67
C LEU A 87 -14.70 -7.63 -8.55
N ALA A 88 -14.71 -6.32 -8.80
CA ALA A 88 -15.91 -5.49 -8.74
C ALA A 88 -16.89 -5.69 -9.90
N THR A 89 -16.36 -5.87 -11.11
CA THR A 89 -17.15 -5.75 -12.34
C THR A 89 -17.14 -7.01 -13.21
N GLY A 90 -16.22 -7.94 -12.95
CA GLY A 90 -15.89 -9.06 -13.84
C GLY A 90 -15.17 -8.66 -15.13
N LYS A 91 -15.00 -7.36 -15.41
CA LYS A 91 -14.38 -6.87 -16.65
C LYS A 91 -12.87 -7.03 -16.61
N ARG A 92 -12.33 -7.58 -17.70
CA ARG A 92 -10.90 -7.90 -17.83
C ARG A 92 -10.05 -6.83 -18.50
N ALA A 93 -10.64 -5.72 -18.98
CA ALA A 93 -9.91 -4.73 -19.78
C ALA A 93 -8.67 -4.18 -19.05
N LEU A 94 -8.84 -3.68 -17.82
CA LEU A 94 -7.72 -3.20 -17.00
C LEU A 94 -6.80 -4.34 -16.52
N LEU A 95 -7.38 -5.51 -16.20
CA LEU A 95 -6.60 -6.70 -15.83
C LEU A 95 -5.65 -7.10 -16.95
N ASN A 96 -6.09 -7.11 -18.21
CA ASN A 96 -5.24 -7.45 -19.35
C ASN A 96 -4.09 -6.44 -19.54
N VAL A 97 -4.32 -5.15 -19.29
CA VAL A 97 -3.26 -4.13 -19.27
C VAL A 97 -2.24 -4.44 -18.18
N ALA A 98 -2.70 -4.72 -16.96
CA ALA A 98 -1.85 -5.07 -15.83
C ALA A 98 -1.03 -6.34 -16.12
N LEU A 99 -1.64 -7.41 -16.63
CA LEU A 99 -0.97 -8.67 -16.95
C LEU A 99 0.10 -8.48 -18.03
N LYS A 100 -0.19 -7.75 -19.10
CA LYS A 100 0.80 -7.45 -20.15
C LYS A 100 2.01 -6.68 -19.59
N ASN A 101 1.77 -5.78 -18.64
CA ASN A 101 2.84 -5.07 -17.96
C ASN A 101 3.61 -5.98 -16.99
N ALA A 102 2.93 -6.79 -16.17
CA ALA A 102 3.56 -7.74 -15.26
C ALA A 102 4.44 -8.76 -16.00
N ASP A 103 3.99 -9.25 -17.17
CA ASP A 103 4.79 -10.10 -18.04
C ASP A 103 6.04 -9.38 -18.59
N LEU A 104 5.97 -8.06 -18.83
CA LEU A 104 7.16 -7.28 -19.16
C LEU A 104 8.13 -7.20 -17.98
N ILE A 105 7.64 -6.91 -16.78
CA ILE A 105 8.48 -6.84 -15.58
C ILE A 105 9.16 -8.19 -15.34
N ASP A 106 8.41 -9.30 -15.43
CA ASP A 106 8.97 -10.65 -15.34
C ASP A 106 10.05 -10.91 -16.40
N ARG A 107 9.92 -10.41 -17.63
CA ARG A 107 10.99 -10.54 -18.65
C ARG A 107 12.23 -9.70 -18.34
N VAL A 108 12.08 -8.54 -17.69
CA VAL A 108 13.17 -7.59 -17.45
C VAL A 108 13.93 -7.90 -16.16
N PHE A 109 13.23 -8.29 -15.09
CA PHE A 109 13.78 -8.45 -13.75
C PHE A 109 13.82 -9.91 -13.30
N GLY A 110 14.84 -10.27 -12.53
CA GLY A 110 15.02 -11.62 -12.01
C GLY A 110 16.50 -11.99 -11.79
N PRO A 111 16.79 -13.17 -11.21
CA PRO A 111 18.14 -13.57 -10.82
C PRO A 111 19.16 -13.62 -11.97
N GLU A 112 18.73 -14.03 -13.16
CA GLU A 112 19.54 -14.10 -14.38
C GLU A 112 19.27 -12.92 -15.34
N LYS A 113 18.54 -11.91 -14.87
CA LYS A 113 18.09 -10.75 -15.65
C LYS A 113 18.60 -9.46 -14.97
N LYS A 114 17.90 -8.33 -15.10
CA LYS A 114 18.25 -7.13 -14.35
C LYS A 114 17.97 -7.36 -12.85
N ARG A 115 19.03 -7.31 -12.05
CA ARG A 115 18.96 -7.34 -10.58
C ARG A 115 18.90 -5.93 -10.03
N ASP A 116 17.69 -5.50 -9.68
CA ASP A 116 17.42 -4.17 -9.13
C ASP A 116 16.10 -4.17 -8.36
N VAL A 117 15.90 -3.18 -7.51
CA VAL A 117 14.71 -3.04 -6.67
C VAL A 117 14.16 -1.62 -6.75
N PRO A 118 12.85 -1.40 -6.58
CA PRO A 118 12.32 -0.06 -6.57
C PRO A 118 12.80 0.74 -5.35
N GLY A 119 13.00 2.04 -5.51
CA GLY A 119 13.24 2.93 -4.39
C GLY A 119 11.99 3.21 -3.54
N HIS A 120 10.80 2.85 -4.03
CA HIS A 120 9.56 2.82 -3.26
C HIS A 120 8.83 1.49 -3.52
N GLN A 121 8.71 0.69 -2.48
CA GLN A 121 7.99 -0.59 -2.43
C GLN A 121 6.50 -0.36 -2.69
N GLU A 122 5.84 -1.31 -3.35
CA GLU A 122 4.42 -1.31 -3.74
C GLU A 122 4.18 -2.45 -4.74
N ILE A 123 5.13 -2.67 -5.66
CA ILE A 123 5.00 -3.68 -6.72
C ILE A 123 4.85 -5.10 -6.15
N GLU A 124 5.48 -5.37 -5.01
CA GLU A 124 5.45 -6.65 -4.33
C GLU A 124 4.00 -7.04 -3.97
N MET A 125 3.25 -6.12 -3.36
CA MET A 125 1.83 -6.32 -3.02
C MET A 125 0.96 -6.44 -4.29
N GLY A 126 1.19 -5.59 -5.29
CA GLY A 126 0.46 -5.62 -6.55
C GLY A 126 0.60 -6.95 -7.29
N LEU A 127 1.82 -7.51 -7.32
CA LEU A 127 2.12 -8.80 -7.94
C LEU A 127 1.46 -9.97 -7.18
N VAL A 128 1.44 -9.93 -5.85
CA VAL A 128 0.73 -10.94 -5.04
C VAL A 128 -0.78 -10.88 -5.33
N LYS A 129 -1.37 -9.69 -5.40
CA LYS A 129 -2.78 -9.54 -5.77
C LYS A 129 -3.08 -10.09 -7.16
N LEU A 130 -2.19 -9.89 -8.14
CA LEU A 130 -2.33 -10.50 -9.47
C LEU A 130 -2.25 -12.03 -9.41
N TYR A 131 -1.31 -12.59 -8.65
CA TYR A 131 -1.24 -14.02 -8.40
C TYR A 131 -2.58 -14.54 -7.85
N GLY A 132 -3.16 -13.87 -6.86
CA GLY A 132 -4.43 -14.29 -6.24
C GLY A 132 -5.61 -14.44 -7.22
N VAL A 133 -5.70 -13.62 -8.28
CA VAL A 133 -6.79 -13.70 -9.27
C VAL A 133 -6.44 -14.48 -10.54
N THR A 134 -5.18 -14.88 -10.71
CA THR A 134 -4.73 -15.59 -11.92
C THR A 134 -4.20 -16.99 -11.68
N GLY A 135 -3.68 -17.28 -10.48
CA GLY A 135 -2.92 -18.48 -10.18
C GLY A 135 -1.53 -18.52 -10.85
N GLU A 136 -1.07 -17.44 -11.48
CA GLU A 136 0.22 -17.40 -12.19
C GLU A 136 1.38 -17.24 -11.19
N GLU A 137 2.02 -18.36 -10.85
CA GLU A 137 3.12 -18.42 -9.88
C GLU A 137 4.32 -17.53 -10.24
N ARG A 138 4.53 -17.20 -11.52
CA ARG A 138 5.60 -16.25 -11.91
C ARG A 138 5.47 -14.92 -11.18
N TYR A 139 4.24 -14.43 -10.96
CA TYR A 139 4.03 -13.15 -10.27
C TYR A 139 4.38 -13.23 -8.78
N LEU A 140 4.08 -14.35 -8.10
CA LEU A 140 4.50 -14.56 -6.71
C LEU A 140 6.03 -14.67 -6.60
N ARG A 141 6.67 -15.43 -7.51
CA ARG A 141 8.14 -15.52 -7.57
C ARG A 141 8.80 -14.16 -7.83
N LEU A 142 8.19 -13.33 -8.68
CA LEU A 142 8.69 -11.99 -8.98
C LEU A 142 8.52 -11.03 -7.79
N ALA A 143 7.40 -11.11 -7.06
CA ALA A 143 7.22 -10.35 -5.83
C ALA A 143 8.30 -10.70 -4.80
N LYS A 144 8.51 -12.00 -4.59
CA LYS A 144 9.58 -12.51 -3.71
C LYS A 144 10.96 -12.08 -4.19
N PHE A 145 11.23 -12.12 -5.49
CA PHE A 145 12.52 -11.66 -6.05
C PHE A 145 12.83 -10.22 -5.66
N PHE A 146 11.88 -9.29 -5.76
CA PHE A 146 12.12 -7.89 -5.36
C PHE A 146 12.41 -7.74 -3.87
N LEU A 147 11.82 -8.58 -3.02
CA LEU A 147 12.11 -8.62 -1.58
C LEU A 147 13.47 -9.25 -1.28
N ASP A 148 13.76 -10.41 -1.87
CA ASP A 148 15.02 -11.15 -1.71
C ASP A 148 16.22 -10.33 -2.20
N GLU A 149 16.05 -9.57 -3.29
CA GLU A 149 17.13 -8.77 -3.87
C GLU A 149 17.45 -7.54 -2.99
N ARG A 150 16.45 -6.98 -2.30
CA ARG A 150 16.60 -5.78 -1.44
C ARG A 150 17.57 -6.07 -0.29
N GLY A 151 18.54 -5.18 -0.08
CA GLY A 151 19.62 -5.35 0.89
C GLY A 151 20.93 -5.96 0.35
N HIS A 152 20.95 -6.48 -0.88
CA HIS A 152 22.14 -7.08 -1.48
C HIS A 152 22.79 -6.21 -2.56
N HIS A 153 24.00 -5.68 -2.34
CA HIS A 153 24.59 -4.68 -3.25
C HIS A 153 25.66 -5.23 -4.22
N GLU A 154 25.72 -6.54 -4.39
CA GLU A 154 26.72 -7.21 -5.24
C GLU A 154 26.54 -6.87 -6.73
N HIS A 155 25.30 -6.64 -7.15
CA HIS A 155 24.93 -6.46 -8.56
C HIS A 155 24.26 -5.11 -8.87
N ARG A 156 24.04 -4.29 -7.84
CA ARG A 156 23.43 -2.96 -7.97
C ARG A 156 23.94 -2.04 -6.84
N PRO A 157 23.95 -0.71 -7.02
CA PRO A 157 24.22 0.20 -5.93
C PRO A 157 23.12 0.14 -4.86
N ALA A 158 23.48 0.47 -3.62
CA ALA A 158 22.51 0.66 -2.55
C ALA A 158 21.55 1.82 -2.88
N GLN A 159 20.26 1.61 -2.63
CA GLN A 159 19.23 2.62 -2.82
C GLN A 159 19.21 3.55 -1.60
N ILE A 160 19.89 4.70 -1.71
CA ILE A 160 20.04 5.69 -0.62
C ILE A 160 19.40 7.02 -1.04
N ASN A 161 18.75 7.68 -0.07
CA ASN A 161 18.27 9.06 -0.22
C ASN A 161 18.22 9.75 1.16
N PHE A 162 18.18 11.09 1.17
CA PHE A 162 18.16 11.91 2.38
C PHE A 162 19.31 11.59 3.37
N ASP A 163 20.48 11.21 2.84
CA ASP A 163 21.65 10.79 3.63
C ASP A 163 21.34 9.70 4.69
N ASN A 164 20.27 8.94 4.45
CA ASN A 164 19.77 7.89 5.35
C ASN A 164 19.76 6.56 4.60
N PRO A 165 20.66 5.61 4.91
CA PRO A 165 20.71 4.31 4.24
C PRO A 165 19.44 3.48 4.49
N GLY A 166 18.73 3.73 5.59
CA GLY A 166 17.46 3.10 5.91
C GLY A 166 16.25 3.69 5.16
N TYR A 167 16.38 4.84 4.48
CA TYR A 167 15.23 5.56 3.89
C TYR A 167 14.36 4.69 2.97
N MET A 168 14.99 3.82 2.17
CA MET A 168 14.31 2.88 1.25
C MET A 168 14.34 1.43 1.74
N GLN A 169 14.70 1.21 3.01
CA GLN A 169 14.79 -0.12 3.61
C GLN A 169 15.71 -1.08 2.83
N ASP A 170 16.70 -0.55 2.10
CA ASP A 170 17.65 -1.31 1.29
C ASP A 170 19.00 -1.50 1.99
N HIS A 171 19.14 -1.06 3.24
CA HIS A 171 20.36 -1.14 4.04
C HIS A 171 20.77 -2.57 4.45
N ARG A 172 19.82 -3.51 4.50
CA ARG A 172 20.01 -4.91 4.92
C ARG A 172 19.01 -5.83 4.23
N PRO A 173 19.31 -7.12 4.03
CA PRO A 173 18.35 -8.10 3.53
C PRO A 173 17.06 -8.07 4.35
N VAL A 174 15.91 -8.15 3.70
CA VAL A 174 14.61 -7.98 4.39
C VAL A 174 14.38 -9.00 5.51
N THR A 175 14.92 -10.21 5.37
CA THR A 175 14.86 -11.29 6.37
C THR A 175 15.79 -11.08 7.57
N GLU A 176 16.74 -10.15 7.44
CA GLU A 176 17.67 -9.77 8.51
C GLU A 176 17.27 -8.48 9.23
N GLN A 177 16.28 -7.76 8.72
CA GLN A 177 15.75 -6.56 9.37
C GLN A 177 14.99 -6.95 10.65
N ASP A 178 15.13 -6.12 11.68
CA ASP A 178 14.58 -6.32 13.04
C ASP A 178 14.00 -5.03 13.63
N GLU A 179 14.10 -3.91 12.91
CA GLU A 179 13.60 -2.60 13.32
C GLU A 179 13.02 -1.84 12.12
N ALA A 180 11.93 -1.10 12.34
CA ALA A 180 11.38 -0.23 11.32
C ALA A 180 12.18 1.07 11.20
N VAL A 181 12.71 1.35 10.01
CA VAL A 181 13.55 2.51 9.72
C VAL A 181 13.16 3.19 8.42
N GLY A 182 13.60 4.43 8.24
CA GLY A 182 13.39 5.19 7.00
C GLY A 182 11.94 5.59 6.80
N HIS A 183 11.57 5.85 5.54
CA HIS A 183 10.25 6.37 5.18
C HIS A 183 9.13 5.42 5.59
N ALA A 184 8.12 5.92 6.30
CA ALA A 184 7.09 5.10 6.93
C ALA A 184 6.24 4.31 5.91
N VAL A 185 5.72 4.97 4.85
CA VAL A 185 4.89 4.30 3.84
C VAL A 185 5.66 3.23 3.07
N ARG A 186 6.89 3.52 2.61
CA ARG A 186 7.77 2.54 1.94
C ARG A 186 7.94 1.27 2.76
N ALA A 187 8.31 1.45 4.03
CA ALA A 187 8.48 0.35 4.96
C ALA A 187 7.18 -0.46 5.12
N LEU A 188 6.04 0.18 5.36
CA LEU A 188 4.77 -0.50 5.60
C LEU A 188 4.21 -1.22 4.37
N TYR A 189 4.44 -0.69 3.16
CA TYR A 189 4.13 -1.41 1.91
C TYR A 189 5.06 -2.60 1.71
N MET A 190 6.35 -2.46 2.03
CA MET A 190 7.28 -3.60 2.02
C MET A 190 6.87 -4.69 3.01
N TYR A 191 6.53 -4.29 4.24
CA TYR A 191 6.10 -5.20 5.31
C TYR A 191 4.80 -5.92 4.94
N SER A 192 3.89 -5.25 4.25
CA SER A 192 2.71 -5.88 3.65
C SER A 192 3.10 -6.92 2.59
N GLY A 193 4.02 -6.59 1.66
CA GLY A 193 4.53 -7.55 0.68
C GLY A 193 5.28 -8.74 1.32
N MET A 194 6.02 -8.51 2.40
CA MET A 194 6.70 -9.56 3.17
C MET A 194 5.70 -10.50 3.84
N ALA A 195 4.65 -9.96 4.48
CA ALA A 195 3.61 -10.75 5.11
C ALA A 195 2.83 -11.60 4.07
N ASP A 196 2.56 -11.01 2.89
CA ASP A 196 1.97 -11.72 1.75
C ASP A 196 2.83 -12.92 1.32
N VAL A 197 4.14 -12.70 1.10
CA VAL A 197 5.06 -13.78 0.72
C VAL A 197 5.20 -14.82 1.83
N ALA A 198 5.29 -14.39 3.09
CA ALA A 198 5.37 -15.29 4.25
C ALA A 198 4.15 -16.23 4.29
N ALA A 199 2.94 -15.69 4.17
CA ALA A 199 1.70 -16.47 4.21
C ALA A 199 1.56 -17.45 3.04
N LEU A 200 1.99 -17.05 1.84
CA LEU A 200 1.83 -17.86 0.62
C LEU A 200 2.94 -18.89 0.42
N THR A 201 4.13 -18.68 0.98
CA THR A 201 5.28 -19.59 0.81
C THR A 201 5.58 -20.42 2.06
N GLY A 202 5.17 -19.97 3.25
CA GLY A 202 5.53 -20.58 4.51
C GLY A 202 7.01 -20.42 4.89
N GLU A 203 7.75 -19.50 4.25
CA GLU A 203 9.17 -19.32 4.52
C GLU A 203 9.41 -18.70 5.91
N GLN A 204 9.96 -19.52 6.81
CA GLN A 204 10.17 -19.15 8.21
C GLN A 204 11.03 -17.89 8.38
N SER A 205 12.03 -17.67 7.51
CA SER A 205 12.89 -16.48 7.60
C SER A 205 12.13 -15.16 7.38
N TYR A 206 11.09 -15.18 6.53
CA TYR A 206 10.18 -14.04 6.34
C TYR A 206 9.25 -13.86 7.54
N ILE A 207 8.70 -14.96 8.06
CA ILE A 207 7.83 -14.95 9.25
C ILE A 207 8.60 -14.36 10.45
N ASP A 208 9.79 -14.87 10.73
CA ASP A 208 10.60 -14.42 11.86
C ASP A 208 10.98 -12.93 11.73
N ALA A 209 11.27 -12.46 10.52
CA ALA A 209 11.62 -11.06 10.28
C ALA A 209 10.42 -10.13 10.46
N ILE A 210 9.28 -10.47 9.86
CA ILE A 210 8.09 -9.62 9.94
C ILE A 210 7.53 -9.57 11.36
N ASP A 211 7.65 -10.65 12.13
CA ASP A 211 7.27 -10.69 13.55
C ASP A 211 8.17 -9.78 14.40
N ARG A 212 9.50 -9.84 14.22
CA ARG A 212 10.43 -8.93 14.93
C ARG A 212 10.16 -7.47 14.60
N ILE A 213 9.95 -7.16 13.32
CA ILE A 213 9.64 -5.80 12.86
C ILE A 213 8.31 -5.32 13.44
N TRP A 214 7.28 -6.17 13.47
CA TRP A 214 5.99 -5.84 14.05
C TRP A 214 6.10 -5.53 15.55
N GLU A 215 6.79 -6.37 16.32
CA GLU A 215 7.02 -6.14 17.74
C GLU A 215 7.86 -4.88 17.99
N ASN A 216 8.80 -4.54 17.10
CA ASN A 216 9.52 -3.26 17.16
C ASN A 216 8.57 -2.07 16.96
N VAL A 217 7.75 -2.09 15.91
CA VAL A 217 6.83 -1.00 15.60
C VAL A 217 5.83 -0.81 16.72
N VAL A 218 5.10 -1.86 17.09
CA VAL A 218 4.02 -1.78 18.08
C VAL A 218 4.56 -1.49 19.48
N GLY A 219 5.70 -2.09 19.84
CA GLY A 219 6.29 -1.93 21.16
C GLY A 219 7.05 -0.63 21.38
N LYS A 220 7.51 0.05 20.30
CA LYS A 220 8.47 1.16 20.44
C LYS A 220 8.22 2.38 19.55
N LYS A 221 7.47 2.25 18.44
CA LYS A 221 7.35 3.30 17.42
C LYS A 221 5.92 3.64 17.00
N LEU A 222 4.91 3.04 17.64
CA LEU A 222 3.49 3.27 17.36
C LEU A 222 2.95 4.38 18.26
N TYR A 223 2.41 5.45 17.68
CA TYR A 223 1.69 6.47 18.42
C TYR A 223 0.37 5.92 18.96
N ILE A 224 -0.18 6.54 20.01
CA ILE A 224 -1.47 6.12 20.61
C ILE A 224 -2.64 6.16 19.61
N THR A 225 -2.55 7.00 18.58
CA THR A 225 -3.51 7.10 17.47
C THR A 225 -3.32 6.03 16.40
N GLY A 226 -2.33 5.14 16.54
CA GLY A 226 -1.92 4.22 15.48
C GLY A 226 -1.17 4.90 14.32
N GLY A 227 -0.76 6.16 14.49
CA GLY A 227 0.10 6.88 13.54
C GLY A 227 1.54 6.37 13.56
N LEU A 228 2.22 6.48 12.42
CA LEU A 228 3.60 6.06 12.22
C LEU A 228 4.38 7.12 11.42
N GLY A 229 5.62 7.35 11.83
CA GLY A 229 6.50 8.38 11.27
C GLY A 229 6.69 9.53 12.26
N ALA A 230 7.82 9.54 12.96
CA ALA A 230 8.13 10.53 13.97
C ALA A 230 8.75 11.81 13.39
N ARG A 231 9.39 11.71 12.22
CA ARG A 231 10.25 12.76 11.66
C ARG A 231 9.68 13.28 10.34
N HIS A 232 9.56 14.61 10.22
CA HIS A 232 9.25 15.27 8.94
C HIS A 232 10.35 15.04 7.89
N HIS A 233 11.61 15.04 8.32
CA HIS A 233 12.72 14.76 7.41
C HIS A 233 12.66 13.30 6.98
N GLY A 234 12.50 13.08 5.66
CA GLY A 234 12.35 11.76 5.08
C GLY A 234 11.03 11.06 5.41
N GLU A 235 10.06 11.73 6.06
CA GLU A 235 8.72 11.20 6.33
C GLU A 235 8.82 9.84 7.06
N ALA A 236 9.69 9.81 8.06
CA ALA A 236 10.40 8.61 8.48
C ALA A 236 10.10 8.19 9.92
N PHE A 237 10.31 6.92 10.20
CA PHE A 237 10.48 6.42 11.56
C PHE A 237 11.61 7.17 12.27
N GLY A 238 11.39 7.47 13.55
CA GLY A 238 12.44 7.90 14.47
C GLY A 238 13.16 6.72 15.11
N ASP A 239 13.97 7.00 16.13
CA ASP A 239 14.60 5.97 16.96
C ASP A 239 13.53 5.28 17.83
N ASN A 240 13.88 4.16 18.46
CA ASN A 240 12.98 3.50 19.42
C ASN A 240 12.55 4.48 20.53
N TYR A 241 11.25 4.59 20.77
CA TYR A 241 10.61 5.51 21.73
C TYR A 241 10.73 7.01 21.38
N GLU A 242 11.19 7.36 20.17
CA GLU A 242 11.08 8.72 19.66
C GLU A 242 9.68 8.97 19.12
N LEU A 243 8.80 9.48 20.00
CA LEU A 243 7.39 9.74 19.70
C LEU A 243 7.00 11.18 20.12
N PRO A 244 7.61 12.24 19.54
CA PRO A 244 7.24 13.60 19.87
C PRO A 244 5.81 13.89 19.41
N ASN A 245 5.00 14.56 20.23
CA ASN A 245 3.60 14.85 19.89
C ASN A 245 3.47 16.03 18.93
N ALA A 246 4.19 17.12 19.19
CA ALA A 246 4.07 18.38 18.43
C ALA A 246 4.71 18.31 17.04
N THR A 247 5.78 17.54 16.89
CA THR A 247 6.54 17.43 15.63
C THR A 247 6.37 16.09 14.95
N ALA A 248 5.35 15.29 15.35
CA ALA A 248 5.06 14.01 14.73
C ALA A 248 4.70 14.21 13.24
N TYR A 249 5.18 13.31 12.37
CA TYR A 249 4.77 13.31 10.98
C TYR A 249 3.43 12.58 10.80
N ASN A 250 3.36 11.33 11.24
CA ASN A 250 2.15 10.50 11.23
C ASN A 250 1.33 10.65 9.94
N GLU A 251 1.96 10.30 8.81
CA GLU A 251 1.33 10.51 7.51
C GLU A 251 0.01 9.73 7.40
N THR A 252 -1.02 10.34 6.80
CA THR A 252 -2.30 9.64 6.54
C THR A 252 -2.08 8.37 5.71
N CYS A 253 -1.18 8.38 4.72
CA CYS A 253 -0.83 7.16 3.97
C CYS A 253 -0.14 6.10 4.84
N ALA A 254 0.63 6.49 5.85
CA ALA A 254 1.27 5.54 6.77
C ALA A 254 0.23 4.87 7.68
N ALA A 255 -0.79 5.61 8.13
CA ALA A 255 -1.92 5.01 8.84
C ALA A 255 -2.68 3.98 7.97
N ILE A 256 -2.90 4.31 6.69
CA ILE A 256 -3.51 3.40 5.71
C ILE A 256 -2.64 2.15 5.47
N ALA A 257 -1.34 2.35 5.26
CA ALA A 257 -0.40 1.25 5.08
C ALA A 257 -0.32 0.35 6.33
N ASN A 258 -0.48 0.92 7.53
CA ASN A 258 -0.55 0.15 8.77
C ASN A 258 -1.82 -0.71 8.85
N VAL A 259 -2.96 -0.22 8.35
CA VAL A 259 -4.18 -1.04 8.18
C VAL A 259 -3.92 -2.21 7.25
N PHE A 260 -3.29 -1.97 6.10
CA PHE A 260 -2.98 -3.03 5.13
C PHE A 260 -2.02 -4.08 5.66
N TRP A 261 -1.01 -3.66 6.41
CA TRP A 261 -0.03 -4.56 7.00
C TRP A 261 -0.64 -5.42 8.10
N ASN A 262 -1.41 -4.82 9.01
CA ASN A 262 -2.03 -5.56 10.11
C ASN A 262 -3.13 -6.52 9.64
N GLN A 263 -3.84 -6.21 8.55
CA GLN A 263 -4.76 -7.16 7.90
C GLN A 263 -4.01 -8.43 7.48
N ARG A 264 -2.81 -8.29 6.92
CA ARG A 264 -1.98 -9.42 6.47
C ARG A 264 -1.34 -10.18 7.61
N MET A 265 -0.89 -9.48 8.65
CA MET A 265 -0.40 -10.13 9.87
C MET A 265 -1.50 -10.96 10.53
N PHE A 266 -2.74 -10.45 10.57
CA PHE A 266 -3.89 -11.23 11.00
C PHE A 266 -4.14 -12.44 10.10
N GLN A 267 -4.07 -12.30 8.78
CA GLN A 267 -4.23 -13.43 7.85
C GLN A 267 -3.14 -14.49 7.99
N LEU A 268 -1.92 -14.09 8.36
CA LEU A 268 -0.80 -15.00 8.59
C LEU A 268 -0.95 -15.79 9.91
N HIS A 269 -1.40 -15.14 10.98
CA HIS A 269 -1.31 -15.69 12.33
C HIS A 269 -2.65 -15.99 13.00
N GLY A 270 -3.73 -15.32 12.61
CA GLY A 270 -5.06 -15.44 13.22
C GLY A 270 -5.18 -14.83 14.63
N ASP A 271 -4.24 -13.97 15.05
CA ASP A 271 -4.23 -13.35 16.38
C ASP A 271 -4.91 -11.96 16.38
N GLY A 272 -5.83 -11.74 17.33
CA GLY A 272 -6.57 -10.49 17.48
C GLY A 272 -5.70 -9.26 17.71
N LYS A 273 -4.47 -9.39 18.23
CA LYS A 273 -3.56 -8.25 18.48
C LYS A 273 -3.27 -7.42 17.22
N TYR A 274 -3.31 -8.06 16.05
CA TYR A 274 -3.12 -7.38 14.76
C TYR A 274 -4.36 -6.54 14.42
N ILE A 275 -5.55 -7.06 14.70
CA ILE A 275 -6.81 -6.34 14.49
C ILE A 275 -6.94 -5.18 15.48
N ASP A 276 -6.43 -5.28 16.70
CA ASP A 276 -6.40 -4.16 17.65
C ASP A 276 -5.61 -2.96 17.10
N VAL A 277 -4.45 -3.23 16.46
CA VAL A 277 -3.63 -2.18 15.84
C VAL A 277 -4.31 -1.64 14.58
N LEU A 278 -4.92 -2.52 13.78
CA LEU A 278 -5.70 -2.13 12.61
C LEU A 278 -6.85 -1.20 12.99
N GLU A 279 -7.66 -1.59 13.98
CA GLU A 279 -8.80 -0.82 14.47
C GLU A 279 -8.32 0.54 15.00
N ARG A 280 -7.25 0.56 15.80
CA ARG A 280 -6.66 1.81 16.32
C ARG A 280 -6.25 2.75 15.19
N SER A 281 -5.51 2.27 14.20
CA SER A 281 -5.09 3.09 13.05
C SER A 281 -6.29 3.54 12.20
N LEU A 282 -7.31 2.69 12.05
CA LEU A 282 -8.50 3.03 11.29
C LEU A 282 -9.32 4.13 11.96
N TYR A 283 -9.71 3.94 13.22
CA TYR A 283 -10.61 4.88 13.92
C TYR A 283 -9.92 6.18 14.39
N ASN A 284 -8.59 6.23 14.39
CA ASN A 284 -7.84 7.40 14.85
C ASN A 284 -6.92 7.95 13.73
N GLY A 285 -5.77 7.32 13.49
CA GLY A 285 -4.73 7.86 12.59
C GLY A 285 -5.21 8.09 11.15
N PHE A 286 -6.09 7.23 10.63
CA PHE A 286 -6.68 7.38 9.30
C PHE A 286 -7.80 8.43 9.29
N LEU A 287 -8.82 8.29 10.16
CA LEU A 287 -9.97 9.19 10.17
C LEU A 287 -9.59 10.64 10.51
N ALA A 288 -8.57 10.86 11.35
CA ALA A 288 -8.03 12.20 11.61
C ALA A 288 -7.58 12.91 10.31
N GLY A 289 -7.14 12.14 9.32
CA GLY A 289 -6.70 12.59 8.02
C GLY A 289 -7.80 13.18 7.13
N VAL A 290 -9.08 13.05 7.49
CA VAL A 290 -10.22 13.35 6.62
C VAL A 290 -11.20 14.29 7.32
N ASP A 291 -11.62 15.35 6.63
CA ASP A 291 -12.66 16.24 7.14
C ASP A 291 -14.04 15.59 7.11
N PHE A 292 -14.97 16.04 7.97
CA PHE A 292 -16.34 15.52 7.98
C PHE A 292 -17.10 15.78 6.68
N SER A 293 -16.74 16.83 5.92
CA SER A 293 -17.27 17.05 4.58
C SER A 293 -16.77 16.05 3.54
N GLY A 294 -15.69 15.31 3.83
CA GLY A 294 -15.05 14.37 2.91
C GLY A 294 -14.22 15.00 1.79
N ASP A 295 -14.05 16.33 1.78
CA ASP A 295 -13.42 17.08 0.68
C ASP A 295 -12.12 17.81 1.06
N LYS A 296 -11.65 17.67 2.31
CA LYS A 296 -10.37 18.20 2.79
C LYS A 296 -9.62 17.15 3.60
N PHE A 297 -8.30 17.17 3.47
CA PHE A 297 -7.43 16.13 4.01
C PHE A 297 -6.25 16.72 4.77
N PHE A 298 -5.78 16.00 5.80
CA PHE A 298 -4.42 16.16 6.31
C PHE A 298 -3.49 15.21 5.60
N TYR A 299 -2.27 15.69 5.35
CA TYR A 299 -1.15 14.82 5.01
C TYR A 299 -0.47 14.33 6.30
N VAL A 300 -0.24 15.25 7.24
CA VAL A 300 0.46 15.07 8.52
C VAL A 300 -0.55 15.13 9.68
N ASN A 301 -0.44 14.23 10.66
CA ASN A 301 -1.39 14.13 11.79
C ASN A 301 -0.69 14.24 13.16
N PRO A 302 -0.38 15.47 13.63
CA PRO A 302 0.28 15.68 14.92
C PRO A 302 -0.67 15.38 16.10
N LEU A 303 -0.09 15.13 17.28
CA LEU A 303 -0.85 14.88 18.51
C LEU A 303 -0.96 16.12 19.41
N GLU A 304 -0.16 17.14 19.12
CA GLU A 304 -0.16 18.44 19.80
C GLU A 304 -0.03 19.54 18.75
N PHE A 305 -0.80 20.61 18.88
CA PHE A 305 -0.76 21.74 17.96
C PHE A 305 -0.89 23.05 18.72
N ASP A 306 0.04 23.98 18.46
CA ASP A 306 0.15 25.28 19.12
C ASP A 306 -0.75 26.36 18.50
N GLY A 307 -1.40 26.08 17.36
CA GLY A 307 -2.20 27.04 16.60
C GLY A 307 -1.43 27.80 15.50
N GLU A 308 -0.10 27.71 15.50
CA GLU A 308 0.80 28.55 14.70
C GLU A 308 1.66 27.74 13.72
N TYR A 309 2.22 26.61 14.15
CA TYR A 309 3.12 25.79 13.35
C TYR A 309 2.42 25.19 12.12
N ARG A 310 2.96 25.47 10.93
CA ARG A 310 2.42 25.01 9.65
C ARG A 310 2.96 23.62 9.31
N PHE A 311 2.49 22.63 10.05
CA PHE A 311 2.97 21.24 9.98
C PHE A 311 2.54 20.50 8.70
N ASN A 312 1.42 20.89 8.10
CA ASN A 312 0.85 20.14 6.97
C ASN A 312 1.54 20.49 5.65
N ARG A 313 1.35 19.65 4.62
CA ARG A 313 1.85 19.91 3.26
C ARG A 313 1.37 21.28 2.76
N ASP A 314 2.17 21.82 1.84
CA ASP A 314 1.94 23.12 1.20
C ASP A 314 1.83 24.27 2.22
N ASN A 315 2.59 24.15 3.32
CA ASN A 315 2.71 25.14 4.40
C ASN A 315 1.36 25.51 5.03
N SER A 316 0.50 24.51 5.19
CA SER A 316 -0.81 24.63 5.81
C SER A 316 -0.78 24.23 7.29
N ARG A 317 -1.73 24.77 8.05
CA ARG A 317 -2.09 24.33 9.41
C ARG A 317 -3.44 23.60 9.48
N GLU A 318 -4.14 23.57 8.35
CA GLU A 318 -5.49 23.04 8.20
C GLU A 318 -5.51 21.94 7.13
N ARG A 319 -6.60 21.18 7.12
CA ARG A 319 -6.88 20.25 6.02
C ARG A 319 -7.06 21.01 4.71
N LEU A 320 -6.49 20.46 3.63
CA LEU A 320 -6.57 21.04 2.28
C LEU A 320 -7.34 20.11 1.34
N GLY A 321 -7.98 20.66 0.31
CA GLY A 321 -8.68 19.83 -0.67
C GLY A 321 -7.75 18.99 -1.55
N TRP A 322 -6.53 19.48 -1.79
CA TRP A 322 -5.51 18.79 -2.57
C TRP A 322 -4.11 19.28 -2.17
N PHE A 323 -3.09 18.51 -2.54
CA PHE A 323 -1.68 18.83 -2.30
C PHE A 323 -0.87 18.82 -3.60
N ASN A 324 0.35 19.35 -3.57
CA ASN A 324 1.32 19.10 -4.65
C ASN A 324 1.73 17.62 -4.72
N CYS A 325 1.78 16.93 -3.57
CA CYS A 325 1.92 15.47 -3.47
C CYS A 325 0.61 14.87 -2.95
N SER A 326 -0.25 14.40 -3.86
CA SER A 326 -1.62 13.97 -3.51
C SER A 326 -1.79 12.46 -3.34
N CYS A 327 -0.82 11.81 -2.70
CA CYS A 327 -1.00 10.43 -2.26
C CYS A 327 -2.16 10.31 -1.25
N CYS A 328 -2.24 11.19 -0.25
CA CYS A 328 -3.23 11.08 0.82
C CYS A 328 -4.69 11.10 0.33
N PRO A 329 -5.16 12.12 -0.44
CA PRO A 329 -6.55 12.14 -0.91
C PRO A 329 -6.90 10.91 -1.77
N THR A 330 -5.98 10.49 -2.63
CA THR A 330 -6.20 9.33 -3.53
C THR A 330 -6.13 7.99 -2.79
N ASN A 331 -5.39 7.91 -1.70
CA ASN A 331 -5.30 6.72 -0.85
C ASN A 331 -6.54 6.62 0.06
N VAL A 332 -7.06 7.75 0.57
CA VAL A 332 -8.29 7.79 1.37
C VAL A 332 -9.49 7.25 0.59
N VAL A 333 -9.65 7.64 -0.68
CA VAL A 333 -10.81 7.21 -1.50
C VAL A 333 -10.84 5.72 -1.80
N ARG A 334 -9.74 4.97 -1.62
CA ARG A 334 -9.76 3.50 -1.75
C ARG A 334 -10.08 2.78 -0.44
N VAL A 335 -9.77 3.37 0.72
CA VAL A 335 -9.95 2.70 2.01
C VAL A 335 -11.42 2.63 2.41
N PHE A 336 -12.14 3.75 2.42
CA PHE A 336 -13.55 3.79 2.82
C PHE A 336 -14.45 2.76 2.11
N PRO A 337 -14.48 2.70 0.75
CA PRO A 337 -15.32 1.71 0.08
C PRO A 337 -14.82 0.27 0.24
N SER A 338 -13.56 0.06 0.64
CA SER A 338 -13.00 -1.27 0.90
C SER A 338 -13.24 -1.78 2.33
N LEU A 339 -13.84 -0.99 3.22
CA LEU A 339 -13.97 -1.30 4.66
C LEU A 339 -14.67 -2.63 4.94
N SER A 340 -15.61 -3.04 4.11
CA SER A 340 -16.31 -4.33 4.24
C SER A 340 -15.35 -5.52 4.26
N GLY A 341 -14.23 -5.43 3.53
CA GLY A 341 -13.20 -6.47 3.47
C GLY A 341 -12.35 -6.62 4.74
N TYR A 342 -12.47 -5.69 5.70
CA TYR A 342 -11.76 -5.75 6.98
C TYR A 342 -12.66 -6.21 8.14
N ILE A 343 -13.97 -6.30 7.93
CA ILE A 343 -14.93 -6.64 8.99
C ILE A 343 -14.84 -8.13 9.36
N TYR A 344 -14.70 -8.98 8.35
CA TYR A 344 -14.72 -10.43 8.51
C TYR A 344 -13.50 -11.06 7.85
N ALA A 345 -13.10 -12.22 8.37
CA ALA A 345 -12.17 -13.12 7.71
C ALA A 345 -12.63 -14.55 7.90
N GLN A 346 -12.22 -15.47 7.03
CA GLN A 346 -12.60 -16.87 7.14
C GLN A 346 -11.44 -17.80 6.79
N THR A 347 -11.49 -18.97 7.38
CA THR A 347 -10.80 -20.18 6.92
C THR A 347 -11.87 -21.19 6.53
N ASP A 348 -11.46 -22.35 6.02
CA ASP A 348 -12.40 -23.44 5.74
C ASP A 348 -13.19 -23.89 6.98
N ALA A 349 -12.63 -23.69 8.19
CA ALA A 349 -13.18 -24.18 9.45
C ALA A 349 -13.77 -23.12 10.38
N ALA A 350 -13.46 -21.84 10.18
CA ALA A 350 -13.81 -20.78 11.12
C ALA A 350 -14.13 -19.46 10.42
N LEU A 351 -15.10 -18.73 10.97
CA LEU A 351 -15.36 -17.32 10.69
C LEU A 351 -14.80 -16.46 11.84
N TYR A 352 -14.11 -15.40 11.48
CA TYR A 352 -13.62 -14.37 12.38
C TYR A 352 -14.42 -13.09 12.17
N VAL A 353 -14.82 -12.46 13.28
CA VAL A 353 -15.40 -11.11 13.30
C VAL A 353 -14.33 -10.18 13.82
N ASN A 354 -13.72 -9.40 12.92
CA ASN A 354 -12.57 -8.57 13.21
C ASN A 354 -12.99 -7.17 13.69
N LEU A 355 -13.91 -6.53 12.96
CA LEU A 355 -14.38 -5.18 13.29
C LEU A 355 -15.85 -5.19 13.69
N PHE A 356 -16.17 -4.39 14.71
CA PHE A 356 -17.52 -4.24 15.24
C PHE A 356 -18.32 -3.19 14.46
N ILE A 357 -18.48 -3.41 13.16
CA ILE A 357 -19.23 -2.52 12.26
C ILE A 357 -20.58 -3.15 11.96
N ALA A 358 -21.66 -2.38 12.16
CA ALA A 358 -23.02 -2.81 11.82
C ALA A 358 -23.07 -3.25 10.36
N SER A 359 -23.37 -4.53 10.14
CA SER A 359 -23.21 -5.16 8.83
C SER A 359 -24.00 -6.46 8.75
N GLN A 360 -24.19 -6.94 7.52
CA GLN A 360 -24.80 -8.23 7.23
C GLN A 360 -23.97 -8.92 6.15
N THR A 361 -23.69 -10.20 6.31
CA THR A 361 -22.95 -11.00 5.33
C THR A 361 -23.44 -12.44 5.31
N THR A 362 -23.14 -13.14 4.22
CA THR A 362 -23.29 -14.58 4.10
C THR A 362 -21.93 -15.14 3.72
N VAL A 363 -21.41 -16.05 4.53
CA VAL A 363 -20.13 -16.73 4.33
C VAL A 363 -20.33 -18.24 4.24
N THR A 364 -19.37 -18.95 3.67
CA THR A 364 -19.39 -20.41 3.63
C THR A 364 -18.31 -20.94 4.57
N VAL A 365 -18.70 -21.70 5.59
CA VAL A 365 -17.80 -22.36 6.55
C VAL A 365 -18.09 -23.84 6.52
N GLN A 366 -17.08 -24.68 6.27
CA GLN A 366 -17.24 -26.14 6.09
C GLN A 366 -18.40 -26.49 5.15
N GLU A 367 -18.42 -25.88 3.96
CA GLU A 367 -19.46 -26.03 2.92
C GLU A 367 -20.88 -25.58 3.35
N THR A 368 -21.04 -25.04 4.55
CA THR A 368 -22.32 -24.56 5.07
C THR A 368 -22.43 -23.05 4.91
N ALA A 369 -23.51 -22.58 4.30
CA ALA A 369 -23.82 -21.15 4.23
C ALA A 369 -24.27 -20.64 5.61
N VAL A 370 -23.52 -19.69 6.16
CA VAL A 370 -23.78 -19.05 7.45
C VAL A 370 -24.09 -17.58 7.22
N GLN A 371 -25.27 -17.14 7.66
CA GLN A 371 -25.65 -15.74 7.65
C GLN A 371 -25.28 -15.10 8.98
N VAL A 372 -24.61 -13.94 8.92
CA VAL A 372 -24.18 -13.18 10.09
C VAL A 372 -24.68 -11.75 9.97
N THR A 373 -25.24 -11.25 11.07
CA THR A 373 -25.70 -9.86 11.19
C THR A 373 -25.11 -9.30 12.46
N GLN A 374 -24.41 -8.17 12.36
CA GLN A 374 -23.96 -7.38 13.50
C GLN A 374 -24.86 -6.17 13.67
N GLN A 375 -25.46 -6.01 14.86
CA GLN A 375 -26.23 -4.83 15.24
C GLN A 375 -25.53 -4.13 16.40
N THR A 376 -24.96 -2.96 16.14
CA THR A 376 -24.19 -2.20 17.11
C THR A 376 -24.17 -0.70 16.78
N ASN A 377 -23.94 0.11 17.82
CA ASN A 377 -23.63 1.55 17.71
C ASN A 377 -22.15 1.84 17.99
N TYR A 378 -21.29 0.82 17.96
CA TYR A 378 -19.84 0.99 18.07
C TYR A 378 -19.35 2.04 17.04
N PRO A 379 -18.41 2.93 17.41
CA PRO A 379 -17.62 2.94 18.66
C PRO A 379 -18.28 3.69 19.83
N TRP A 380 -19.52 4.15 19.71
CA TRP A 380 -20.19 4.95 20.76
C TRP A 380 -20.75 4.11 21.92
N ASP A 381 -21.05 2.84 21.66
CA ASP A 381 -21.55 1.87 22.64
C ASP A 381 -20.89 0.51 22.41
N GLY A 382 -20.53 -0.18 23.50
CA GLY A 382 -19.83 -1.47 23.46
C GLY A 382 -20.74 -2.68 23.27
N LYS A 383 -22.06 -2.46 23.11
CA LYS A 383 -23.03 -3.54 22.96
C LYS A 383 -23.13 -3.99 21.50
N ILE A 384 -22.76 -5.23 21.25
CA ILE A 384 -22.81 -5.88 19.94
C ILE A 384 -23.80 -7.05 20.01
N ARG A 385 -24.67 -7.17 19.01
CA ARG A 385 -25.65 -8.26 18.87
C ARG A 385 -25.49 -8.97 17.55
#